data_AF-A0A8J4U069-F1
#
_entry.id   AF-A0A8J4U069-F1
#
_cell.length_a   1.000
_cell.length_b   1.000
_cell.length_c   1.000
_cell.angle_alpha   90.00
_cell.angle_beta   90.00
_cell.angle_gamma   90.00
#
_symmetry.space_group_name_H-M   'P 1'
#
loop_
_entity.id
_entity.type
_entity.pdbx_description
1 polymer ?
#
loop_
_entity_poly.entity_id
_entity_poly.type
_entity_poly.pdbx_seq_one_letter_code
_entity_poly.pdbx_strand_id
1 'polypeptide(L)' 'SSPASAAIMSRSVLLVLLVLTCLQDFAVPQSAKGPEDCCFNFFKRPIPIKLIKTYENTSNDCPKSGV' A
#
# COMPACT_ATOMS: atom_id res chain seq x y z
N SER A 1 -43.25 12.60 -16.99
CA SER A 1 -42.19 12.65 -15.96
C SER A 1 -41.07 13.54 -16.49
N SER A 2 -40.85 14.68 -15.83
CA SER A 2 -40.14 15.85 -16.38
C SER A 2 -38.60 15.67 -16.49
N PRO A 3 -37.93 16.32 -17.46
CA PRO A 3 -36.47 16.24 -17.68
C PRO A 3 -35.63 16.80 -16.52
N ALA A 4 -36.24 17.56 -15.61
CA ALA A 4 -35.61 18.06 -14.38
C ALA A 4 -35.22 16.94 -13.41
N SER A 5 -35.96 15.82 -13.38
CA SER A 5 -35.69 14.69 -12.47
C SER A 5 -34.41 13.94 -12.83
N ALA A 6 -34.03 13.89 -14.12
CA ALA A 6 -32.77 13.29 -14.58
C ALA A 6 -31.55 14.18 -14.27
N ALA A 7 -31.72 15.51 -14.34
CA ALA A 7 -30.65 16.47 -14.06
C ALA A 7 -30.31 16.57 -12.56
N ILE A 8 -31.31 16.40 -11.68
CA ILE A 8 -31.12 16.39 -10.22
C ILE A 8 -30.39 15.11 -9.80
N MET A 9 -30.79 13.95 -10.36
CA MET A 9 -30.06 12.70 -10.16
C MET A 9 -28.61 12.80 -10.62
N SER A 10 -28.34 13.46 -11.75
CA SER A 10 -26.99 13.64 -12.27
C SER A 10 -26.07 14.40 -11.31
N ARG A 11 -26.54 15.51 -10.70
CA ARG A 11 -25.73 16.32 -9.77
C ARG A 11 -25.45 15.61 -8.45
N SER A 12 -26.48 15.01 -7.85
CA SER A 12 -26.32 14.26 -6.60
C SER A 12 -25.43 13.04 -6.80
N VAL A 13 -25.57 12.34 -7.93
CA VAL A 13 -24.72 11.21 -8.30
C VAL A 13 -23.27 11.67 -8.54
N LEU A 14 -23.05 12.77 -9.25
CA LEU A 14 -21.71 13.36 -9.45
C LEU A 14 -21.05 13.72 -8.12
N LEU A 15 -21.78 14.32 -7.18
CA LEU A 15 -21.26 14.66 -5.86
C LEU A 15 -20.90 13.41 -5.04
N VAL A 16 -21.76 12.38 -5.06
CA VAL A 16 -21.49 11.11 -4.38
C VAL A 16 -20.27 10.42 -4.99
N LEU A 17 -20.14 10.40 -6.32
CA LEU A 17 -18.99 9.82 -7.01
C LEU A 17 -17.70 10.57 -6.66
N LEU A 18 -17.70 11.91 -6.66
CA LEU A 18 -16.54 12.73 -6.27
C LEU A 18 -16.10 12.46 -4.83
N VAL A 19 -17.05 12.37 -3.89
CA VAL A 19 -16.76 12.04 -2.49
C VAL A 19 -16.17 10.63 -2.37
N LEU A 20 -16.70 9.66 -3.12
CA LEU A 20 -16.24 8.27 -3.09
C LEU A 20 -14.83 8.13 -3.68
N THR A 21 -14.52 8.83 -4.78
CA THR A 21 -13.16 8.83 -5.36
C THR A 21 -12.14 9.54 -4.49
N CYS A 22 -12.51 10.63 -3.82
CA CYS A 22 -11.63 11.29 -2.86
C CYS A 22 -11.32 10.37 -1.68
N LEU A 23 -12.30 9.61 -1.19
CA LEU A 23 -12.12 8.70 -0.06
C LEU A 23 -11.16 7.53 -0.37
N GLN A 24 -11.07 7.11 -1.63
CA GLN A 24 -10.13 6.08 -2.07
C GLN A 24 -8.67 6.54 -2.03
N ASP A 25 -8.41 7.84 -2.25
CA ASP A 25 -7.06 8.42 -2.23
C ASP A 25 -6.47 8.46 -0.81
N PHE A 26 -7.33 8.56 0.22
CA PHE A 26 -6.92 8.53 1.63
C PHE A 26 -6.62 7.13 2.16
N ALA A 27 -6.77 6.08 1.35
CA ALA A 27 -6.26 4.75 1.68
C ALA A 27 -4.74 4.71 1.45
N VAL A 28 -3.99 5.56 2.16
CA VAL A 28 -2.55 5.36 2.34
C VAL A 28 -2.42 4.01 3.06
N PRO A 29 -1.77 2.99 2.48
CA PRO A 29 -1.49 1.78 3.21
C PRO A 29 -0.73 2.18 4.47
N GLN A 30 -1.33 1.97 5.64
CA GLN A 30 -0.73 2.31 6.93
C GLN A 30 0.54 1.48 7.11
N SER A 31 1.67 2.00 6.63
CA SER A 31 2.99 1.39 6.81
C SER A 31 3.00 -0.13 6.61
N ALA A 32 2.21 -0.65 5.65
CA ALA A 32 2.31 -2.04 5.28
C ALA A 32 3.73 -2.16 4.73
N LYS A 33 4.60 -2.85 5.47
CA LYS A 33 5.99 -3.09 5.05
C LYS A 33 5.92 -3.62 3.63
N GLY A 34 6.22 -2.74 2.67
CA GLY A 34 5.92 -3.00 1.28
C GLY A 34 6.80 -4.13 0.76
N PRO A 35 6.62 -4.57 -0.50
CA PRO A 35 7.55 -5.54 -1.09
C PRO A 35 9.02 -5.09 -0.99
N GLU A 36 9.28 -3.78 -0.88
CA GLU A 36 10.61 -3.22 -0.62
C GLU A 36 11.25 -3.66 0.71
N ASP A 37 10.45 -4.06 1.70
CA ASP A 37 10.92 -4.50 3.03
C ASP A 37 11.17 -6.02 3.10
N CYS A 38 11.00 -6.74 1.98
CA CYS A 38 11.21 -8.18 1.88
C CYS A 38 12.49 -8.55 1.10
N CYS A 39 13.19 -9.58 1.58
CA CYS A 39 14.36 -10.12 0.90
C CYS A 39 13.97 -11.23 -0.10
N PHE A 40 14.12 -10.98 -1.39
CA PHE A 40 13.89 -12.00 -2.43
C PHE A 40 15.17 -12.75 -2.82
N ASN A 41 16.32 -12.12 -2.64
CA ASN A 41 17.65 -12.62 -2.96
C ASN A 41 18.56 -12.48 -1.75
N PHE A 42 19.46 -13.45 -1.56
CA PHE A 42 20.35 -13.53 -0.40
C PHE A 42 21.81 -13.55 -0.84
N PHE A 43 22.68 -12.95 -0.01
CA PHE A 43 24.12 -13.07 -0.16
C PHE A 43 24.53 -14.53 0.02
N LYS A 44 25.22 -15.09 -0.98
CA LYS A 44 25.67 -16.50 -0.97
C LYS A 44 26.98 -16.72 -0.24
N ARG A 45 27.74 -15.65 0.01
CA ARG A 45 29.05 -15.71 0.68
C ARG A 45 28.91 -15.23 2.13
N PRO A 46 29.68 -15.79 3.08
CA PRO A 46 29.66 -15.34 4.46
C PRO A 46 30.08 -13.86 4.57
N ILE A 47 29.34 -13.10 5.37
CA ILE A 47 29.70 -11.72 5.71
C ILE A 47 30.59 -11.76 6.95
N PRO A 48 31.77 -11.11 6.95
CA PRO A 48 32.60 -11.03 8.14
C PRO A 48 31.88 -10.31 9.28
N ILE A 49 31.61 -11.02 10.39
CA ILE A 49 30.82 -10.51 11.53
C ILE A 49 31.39 -9.20 12.09
N LYS A 50 32.72 -9.05 12.07
CA LYS A 50 33.41 -7.83 12.52
C LYS A 50 33.00 -6.56 11.77
N LEU A 51 32.39 -6.69 10.59
CA LEU A 51 31.92 -5.57 9.76
C LEU A 51 30.42 -5.27 9.97
N ILE A 52 29.67 -6.15 10.64
CA ILE A 52 28.24 -6.00 10.88
C ILE A 52 28.05 -5.15 12.14
N LYS A 53 27.39 -3.99 12.01
CA LYS A 53 27.08 -3.11 13.14
C LYS A 53 25.71 -3.40 13.74
N THR A 54 24.72 -3.69 12.89
CA THR A 54 23.33 -3.93 13.25
C THR A 54 22.71 -4.89 12.23
N TYR A 55 21.57 -5.49 12.58
CA TYR A 55 20.73 -6.28 11.69
C TYR A 55 19.27 -6.11 12.09
N GLU A 56 18.35 -6.32 11.16
CA GLU A 56 16.91 -6.26 11.40
C GLU A 56 16.21 -7.37 10.63
N ASN A 57 15.22 -8.02 11.23
CA ASN A 57 14.46 -9.05 10.54
C ASN A 57 13.42 -8.42 9.60
N THR A 58 13.21 -9.06 8.46
CA THR A 58 12.10 -8.74 7.55
C THR A 58 10.74 -9.02 8.22
N SER A 59 9.65 -8.47 7.68
CA SER A 59 8.30 -8.78 8.20
C SER A 59 7.98 -10.28 8.12
N ASN A 60 7.12 -10.75 9.02
CA ASN A 60 6.55 -12.09 8.95
C ASN A 60 5.61 -12.27 7.75
N ASP A 61 5.15 -11.17 7.16
CA ASP A 61 4.31 -11.17 5.96
C ASP A 61 5.11 -11.49 4.69
N CYS A 62 6.44 -11.48 4.76
CA CYS A 62 7.29 -11.81 3.63
C CYS A 62 7.24 -13.31 3.30
N PRO A 63 7.27 -13.71 2.02
CA PRO A 63 7.21 -15.12 1.61
C PRO A 63 8.45 -15.91 2.04
N LYS A 64 9.54 -15.23 2.38
CA LYS A 64 10.79 -15.79 2.89
C LYS A 64 11.24 -14.97 4.08
N SER A 65 11.73 -15.65 5.12
CA SER A 65 12.37 -14.98 6.24
C SER A 65 13.76 -14.46 5.84
N GLY A 66 14.07 -13.23 6.23
CA GLY A 66 15.35 -12.57 5.95
C GLY A 66 15.80 -11.67 7.10
N VAL A 67 17.05 -11.24 6.98
CA VAL A 67 17.80 -10.41 7.93
C VAL A 67 18.68 -9.44 7.15
#